data_AF-A0A382G8C3-F1
#
_entry.id   AF-A0A382G8C3-F1
#
_cell.length_a   1.000
_cell.length_b   1.000
_cell.length_c   1.000
_cell.angle_alpha   90.00
_cell.angle_beta   90.00
_cell.angle_gamma   90.00
#
_symmetry.space_group_name_H-M   'P 1'
#
loop_
_entity.id
_entity.type
_entity.pdbx_description
1 polymer ?
#
loop_
_entity_poly.entity_id
_entity_poly.type
_entity_poly.pdbx_seq_one_letter_code
_entity_poly.pdbx_strand_id
1 'polypeptide(L)'
;KMKDKIIGLFVTVGTCVAIIVLVSDQAGVSPLAFVSATSFLFVAGFGGGLTYMRKNKYSDNELITVLKNNLILGGWMGFIVGMIFVLSDSVGTDSLGPGMSASAVTLLYGYIGGYLIEAFYEK
;
A
#
# COMPACT_ATOMS: atom_id res chain seq x y z
N LYS A 1 20.95 14.81 -3.21
CA LYS A 1 21.14 13.47 -3.84
C LYS A 1 20.69 12.28 -2.96
N MET A 2 21.10 12.16 -1.69
CA MET A 2 20.53 11.17 -0.74
C MET A 2 19.92 11.82 0.50
N LYS A 3 20.56 12.88 1.02
CA LYS A 3 20.04 13.70 2.12
C LYS A 3 18.60 14.15 1.89
N ASP A 4 18.31 14.66 0.69
CA ASP A 4 16.99 15.18 0.32
C ASP A 4 15.94 14.05 0.25
N LYS A 5 16.33 12.85 -0.22
CA LYS A 5 15.46 11.66 -0.25
C LYS A 5 15.10 11.19 1.16
N ILE A 6 16.06 11.20 2.08
CA ILE A 6 15.85 10.85 3.49
C ILE A 6 14.94 11.88 4.18
N ILE A 7 15.18 13.18 3.97
CA ILE A 7 14.31 14.24 4.50
C ILE A 7 12.89 14.07 3.96
N GLY A 8 12.74 13.85 2.65
CA GLY A 8 11.45 13.57 2.02
C GLY A 8 10.74 12.36 2.63
N LEU A 9 11.47 11.27 2.89
CA LEU A 9 10.93 10.09 3.57
C LEU A 9 10.40 10.43 4.97
N PHE A 10 11.19 11.14 5.79
CA PHE A 10 10.76 11.53 7.14
C PHE A 10 9.54 12.45 7.11
N VAL A 11 9.47 13.40 6.16
CA VAL A 11 8.31 14.28 5.99
C VAL A 11 7.08 13.47 5.59
N THR A 12 7.19 12.60 4.57
CA THR A 12 6.07 11.81 4.07
C THR A 12 5.57 10.82 5.13
N VAL A 13 6.45 9.97 5.66
CA VAL A 13 6.09 8.96 6.67
C VAL A 13 5.64 9.63 7.96
N GLY A 14 6.34 10.68 8.41
CA GLY A 14 5.98 11.44 9.60
C GLY A 14 4.59 12.08 9.49
N THR A 15 4.26 12.65 8.32
CA THR A 15 2.93 13.23 8.07
C THR A 15 1.85 12.15 8.07
N CYS A 16 2.07 11.02 7.39
CA CYS A 16 1.13 9.90 7.40
C CYS A 16 0.88 9.38 8.82
N VAL A 17 1.95 9.15 9.60
CA VAL A 17 1.84 8.66 10.99
C VAL A 17 1.12 9.67 11.88
N ALA A 18 1.46 10.96 11.77
CA ALA A 18 0.81 12.01 12.54
C ALA A 18 -0.69 12.09 12.25
N ILE A 19 -1.09 12.05 10.97
CA ILE A 19 -2.51 12.05 10.57
C ILE A 19 -3.21 10.80 11.08
N ILE A 20 -2.60 9.61 10.92
CA ILE A 20 -3.18 8.36 11.42
C ILE A 20 -3.44 8.45 12.92
N VAL A 21 -2.46 8.89 13.72
CA VAL A 21 -2.62 9.03 15.18
C VAL A 21 -3.74 10.01 15.53
N LEU A 22 -3.78 11.18 14.88
CA LEU A 22 -4.80 12.21 15.14
C LEU A 22 -6.22 11.74 14.77
N VAL A 23 -6.38 11.08 13.62
CA VAL A 23 -7.68 10.60 13.16
C VAL A 23 -8.14 9.37 13.96
N SER A 24 -7.21 8.49 14.32
CA SER A 24 -7.47 7.34 15.20
C SER A 24 -8.00 7.76 16.57
N ASP A 25 -7.39 8.77 17.18
CA ASP A 25 -7.84 9.32 18.46
C ASP A 25 -9.27 9.87 18.38
N GLN A 26 -9.58 10.65 17.34
CA GLN A 26 -10.92 11.20 17.10
C GLN A 26 -11.97 10.11 16.85
N ALA A 27 -11.59 9.02 16.17
CA ALA A 27 -12.48 7.93 15.82
C ALA A 27 -12.60 6.86 16.93
N GLY A 28 -11.78 6.92 17.98
CA GLY A 28 -11.69 5.87 19.00
C GLY A 28 -11.17 4.53 18.46
N VAL A 29 -10.39 4.55 17.37
CA VAL A 29 -9.86 3.36 16.69
C VAL A 29 -8.36 3.28 16.90
N SER A 30 -7.83 2.09 17.17
CA SER A 30 -6.38 1.89 17.30
C SER A 30 -5.63 2.30 16.02
N PRO A 31 -4.53 3.08 16.10
CA PRO A 31 -3.65 3.36 14.96
C PRO A 31 -3.11 2.11 14.27
N LEU A 32 -3.06 0.98 14.98
CA LEU A 32 -2.65 -0.31 14.43
C LEU A 32 -3.63 -0.85 13.38
N ALA A 33 -4.84 -0.30 13.26
CA ALA A 33 -5.77 -0.65 12.18
C ALA A 33 -5.22 -0.34 10.78
N PHE A 34 -4.23 0.55 10.67
CA PHE A 34 -3.54 0.87 9.41
C PHE A 34 -2.32 -0.04 9.14
N VAL A 35 -2.02 -0.96 10.05
CA VAL A 35 -0.86 -1.87 9.97
C VAL A 35 -1.35 -3.31 9.74
N SER A 36 -1.01 -3.88 8.59
CA SER A 36 -1.44 -5.23 8.20
C SER A 36 -0.32 -5.98 7.47
N ALA A 37 0.31 -6.92 8.16
CA ALA A 37 1.37 -7.75 7.56
C ALA A 37 0.86 -8.53 6.33
N THR A 38 -0.37 -9.04 6.38
CA THR A 38 -0.99 -9.77 5.26
C THR A 38 -1.23 -8.88 4.05
N SER A 39 -1.70 -7.65 4.26
CA SER A 39 -1.86 -6.67 3.17
C SER A 39 -0.52 -6.31 2.55
N PHE A 40 0.53 -6.13 3.37
CA PHE A 40 1.87 -5.84 2.88
C PHE A 40 2.41 -6.99 2.04
N LEU A 41 2.32 -8.23 2.54
CA LEU A 41 2.76 -9.43 1.83
C LEU A 41 2.01 -9.61 0.51
N PHE A 42 0.70 -9.35 0.48
CA PHE A 42 -0.09 -9.43 -0.75
C PHE A 42 0.41 -8.43 -1.79
N VAL A 43 0.53 -7.15 -1.42
CA VAL A 43 0.96 -6.09 -2.34
C VAL A 43 2.39 -6.31 -2.84
N ALA A 44 3.31 -6.61 -1.92
CA ALA A 44 4.71 -6.88 -2.26
C ALA A 44 4.85 -8.14 -3.12
N GLY A 45 4.13 -9.21 -2.79
CA GLY A 45 4.14 -10.46 -3.53
C GLY A 45 3.56 -10.32 -4.94
N PHE A 46 2.39 -9.68 -5.06
CA PHE A 46 1.73 -9.47 -6.35
C PHE A 46 2.54 -8.52 -7.25
N GLY A 47 2.88 -7.34 -6.73
CA GLY A 47 3.61 -6.32 -7.49
C GLY A 47 5.04 -6.74 -7.82
N GLY A 48 5.74 -7.32 -6.84
CA GLY A 48 7.08 -7.88 -7.01
C GLY A 48 7.10 -9.06 -7.98
N GLY A 49 6.13 -9.98 -7.86
CA GLY A 49 6.01 -11.14 -8.75
C GLY A 49 5.82 -10.75 -10.21
N LEU A 50 4.87 -9.84 -10.50
CA LEU A 50 4.64 -9.34 -11.87
C LEU A 50 5.86 -8.61 -12.44
N THR A 51 6.58 -7.88 -11.60
CA THR A 51 7.82 -7.19 -12.00
C THR A 51 8.92 -8.18 -12.31
N TYR A 52 9.09 -9.20 -11.47
CA TYR A 52 10.09 -10.25 -11.64
C TYR A 52 9.88 -11.03 -12.94
N MET A 53 8.63 -11.36 -13.28
CA MET A 53 8.28 -12.00 -14.56
C MET A 53 8.70 -11.19 -15.79
N ARG A 54 8.91 -9.88 -15.65
CA ARG A 54 9.25 -8.97 -16.74
C ARG A 54 10.67 -8.39 -16.63
N LYS A 55 11.47 -8.84 -15.67
CA LYS A 55 12.79 -8.28 -15.36
C LYS A 55 13.73 -8.18 -16.56
N ASN A 56 13.72 -9.19 -17.44
CA ASN A 56 14.61 -9.25 -18.60
C ASN A 56 14.17 -8.37 -19.77
N LYS A 57 12.98 -7.74 -19.70
CA LYS A 57 12.41 -6.93 -20.79
C LYS A 57 12.75 -5.43 -20.66
N TYR A 58 13.09 -4.97 -19.47
CA TYR A 58 13.19 -3.54 -19.15
C TYR A 58 14.57 -3.20 -18.63
N SER A 59 15.00 -1.96 -18.88
CA SER A 59 16.19 -1.39 -18.23
C SER A 59 15.94 -1.12 -16.74
N ASP A 60 16.99 -0.90 -15.94
CA ASP A 60 16.84 -0.73 -14.49
C ASP A 60 15.88 0.41 -14.10
N ASN A 61 15.98 1.59 -14.74
CA ASN A 61 15.07 2.71 -14.46
C ASN A 61 13.63 2.39 -14.86
N GLU A 62 13.42 1.79 -16.03
CA GLU A 62 12.08 1.37 -16.47
C GLU A 62 11.51 0.28 -15.56
N LEU A 63 12.35 -0.62 -15.05
CA LEU A 63 11.94 -1.68 -14.14
C LEU A 63 11.44 -1.12 -12.81
N ILE A 64 12.02 -0.01 -12.34
CA ILE A 64 11.56 0.71 -11.14
C ILE A 64 10.18 1.32 -11.39
N THR A 65 9.96 1.98 -12.52
CA THR A 65 8.64 2.50 -12.90
C THR A 65 7.61 1.38 -13.04
N VAL A 66 7.99 0.25 -13.63
CA VAL A 66 7.15 -0.95 -13.73
C VAL A 66 6.83 -1.51 -12.34
N LEU A 67 7.81 -1.56 -11.43
CA LEU A 67 7.62 -1.99 -10.05
C LEU A 67 6.62 -1.11 -9.32
N LYS A 68 6.75 0.22 -9.40
CA LYS A 68 5.77 1.17 -8.85
C LYS A 68 4.36 0.86 -9.34
N ASN A 69 4.19 0.78 -10.66
CA ASN A 69 2.89 0.56 -11.27
C ASN A 69 2.30 -0.80 -10.86
N ASN A 70 3.13 -1.84 -10.78
CA ASN A 70 2.70 -3.16 -10.34
C ASN A 70 2.38 -3.22 -8.84
N LEU A 71 3.02 -2.43 -7.98
CA LEU A 71 2.67 -2.30 -6.57
C LEU A 71 1.32 -1.58 -6.38
N ILE A 72 1.09 -0.50 -7.14
CA ILE A 72 -0.22 0.18 -7.16
C ILE A 72 -1.31 -0.79 -7.63
N LEU A 73 -1.03 -1.54 -8.70
CA LEU A 73 -1.92 -2.60 -9.18
C LEU A 73 -2.16 -3.67 -8.09
N GLY A 74 -1.11 -4.09 -7.39
CA GLY A 74 -1.20 -5.03 -6.27
C GLY A 74 -2.07 -4.51 -5.12
N GLY A 75 -2.02 -3.21 -4.83
CA GLY A 75 -2.93 -2.56 -3.89
C GLY A 75 -4.39 -2.68 -4.34
N TRP A 76 -4.68 -2.34 -5.59
CA TRP A 76 -6.04 -2.47 -6.14
C TRP A 76 -6.54 -3.93 -6.17
N MET A 77 -5.67 -4.87 -6.50
CA MET A 77 -6.02 -6.29 -6.45
C MET A 77 -6.30 -6.76 -5.03
N GLY A 78 -5.51 -6.33 -4.04
CA GLY A 78 -5.76 -6.63 -2.63
C GLY A 78 -7.09 -6.06 -2.17
N PHE A 79 -7.41 -4.83 -2.58
CA PHE A 79 -8.69 -4.18 -2.29
C PHE A 79 -9.87 -4.95 -2.89
N ILE A 80 -9.77 -5.37 -4.16
CA ILE A 80 -10.81 -6.17 -4.83
C ILE A 80 -11.02 -7.50 -4.09
N VAL A 81 -9.94 -8.21 -3.75
CA VAL A 81 -10.04 -9.47 -3.00
C VAL A 81 -10.73 -9.24 -1.65
N GLY A 82 -10.31 -8.22 -0.89
CA GLY A 82 -10.92 -7.87 0.38
C GLY A 82 -12.42 -7.54 0.24
N MET A 83 -12.78 -6.71 -0.75
CA MET A 83 -14.17 -6.36 -1.03
C MET A 83 -15.03 -7.56 -1.45
N ILE A 84 -14.49 -8.54 -2.18
CA ILE A 84 -15.21 -9.78 -2.48
C ILE A 84 -15.60 -10.48 -1.18
N PHE A 85 -14.68 -10.63 -0.22
CA PHE A 85 -15.01 -11.25 1.07
C PHE A 85 -16.04 -10.46 1.86
N VAL A 86 -15.89 -9.13 1.92
CA VAL A 86 -16.80 -8.24 2.66
C VAL A 86 -18.21 -8.25 2.08
N LEU A 87 -18.35 -8.24 0.76
CA LEU A 87 -19.65 -8.21 0.08
C LEU A 87 -20.28 -9.60 -0.09
N SER A 88 -19.50 -10.67 0.03
CA SER A 88 -20.01 -12.05 0.02
C SER A 88 -20.55 -12.48 1.39
N ASP A 89 -20.23 -11.75 2.45
CA ASP A 89 -20.75 -12.02 3.78
C ASP A 89 -22.25 -11.69 3.85
N SER A 90 -23.07 -12.70 4.14
CA SER A 90 -24.53 -12.63 4.06
C SER A 90 -25.20 -12.18 5.37
N VAL A 91 -24.41 -11.87 6.41
CA VAL A 91 -24.91 -11.90 7.80
C VAL A 91 -25.10 -10.51 8.45
N GLY A 92 -24.73 -9.40 7.79
CA GLY A 92 -25.13 -8.07 8.26
C GLY A 92 -24.23 -6.94 7.76
N THR A 93 -24.79 -5.73 7.66
CA THR A 93 -24.05 -4.52 7.22
C THR A 93 -23.00 -4.05 8.21
N ASP A 94 -22.98 -4.61 9.42
CA ASP A 94 -22.10 -4.19 10.52
C ASP A 94 -20.62 -4.53 10.26
N SER A 95 -20.34 -5.56 9.44
CA SER A 95 -18.98 -5.93 9.02
C SER A 95 -18.48 -5.13 7.82
N LEU A 96 -19.36 -4.39 7.13
CA LEU A 96 -19.05 -3.70 5.87
C LEU A 96 -18.02 -2.58 6.06
N GLY A 97 -18.23 -1.72 7.06
CA GLY A 97 -17.31 -0.62 7.38
C GLY A 97 -15.90 -1.10 7.76
N PRO A 98 -15.76 -1.95 8.80
CA PRO A 98 -14.48 -2.51 9.20
C PRO A 98 -13.79 -3.30 8.10
N GLY A 99 -14.55 -4.10 7.34
CA GLY A 99 -14.02 -4.89 6.23
C GLY A 99 -13.51 -4.04 5.07
N MET A 100 -14.26 -2.99 4.69
CA MET A 100 -13.84 -2.03 3.66
C MET A 100 -12.60 -1.25 4.11
N SER A 101 -12.55 -0.82 5.37
CA SER A 101 -11.39 -0.16 5.98
C SER A 101 -10.15 -1.05 5.92
N ALA A 102 -10.26 -2.32 6.33
CA ALA A 102 -9.16 -3.27 6.27
C ALA A 102 -8.69 -3.51 4.82
N SER A 103 -9.63 -3.59 3.87
CA SER A 103 -9.32 -3.75 2.45
C SER A 103 -8.55 -2.54 1.90
N ALA A 104 -8.90 -1.32 2.31
CA ALA A 104 -8.25 -0.08 1.87
C ALA A 104 -6.77 0.03 2.27
N VAL A 105 -6.32 -0.70 3.30
CA VAL A 105 -4.90 -0.75 3.71
C VAL A 105 -3.99 -1.24 2.58
N THR A 106 -4.49 -2.14 1.72
CA THR A 106 -3.74 -2.61 0.55
C THR A 106 -3.47 -1.48 -0.46
N LEU A 107 -4.44 -0.58 -0.69
CA LEU A 107 -4.26 0.60 -1.54
C LEU A 107 -3.19 1.52 -0.97
N LEU A 108 -3.25 1.77 0.34
CA LEU A 108 -2.26 2.58 1.05
C LEU A 108 -0.84 2.05 0.79
N TYR A 109 -0.63 0.74 0.93
CA TYR A 109 0.68 0.12 0.71
C TYR A 109 1.10 0.12 -0.76
N GLY A 110 0.17 -0.08 -1.70
CA GLY A 110 0.46 -0.03 -3.12
C GLY A 110 0.97 1.36 -3.55
N TYR A 111 0.26 2.42 -3.15
CA TYR A 111 0.63 3.79 -3.48
C TYR A 111 1.89 4.26 -2.74
N ILE A 112 1.95 4.13 -1.41
CA ILE A 112 3.11 4.58 -0.65
C ILE A 112 4.35 3.77 -1.05
N GLY A 113 4.25 2.44 -1.11
CA GLY A 113 5.37 1.59 -1.47
C GLY A 113 5.88 1.87 -2.89
N GLY A 114 4.98 2.01 -3.85
CA GLY A 114 5.33 2.30 -5.24
C GLY A 114 6.08 3.63 -5.39
N TYR A 115 5.54 4.72 -4.82
CA TYR A 115 6.17 6.04 -4.94
C TYR A 115 7.45 6.16 -4.10
N LEU A 116 7.54 5.50 -2.95
CA LEU A 116 8.79 5.47 -2.19
C LEU A 116 9.90 4.73 -2.96
N ILE A 117 9.59 3.59 -3.58
CA ILE A 117 10.58 2.86 -4.39
C ILE A 117 11.06 3.70 -5.57
N GLU A 118 10.15 4.35 -6.29
CA GLU A 118 10.52 5.27 -7.37
C GLU A 118 11.41 6.40 -6.86
N ALA A 119 10.98 7.11 -5.81
CA ALA A 119 11.76 8.21 -5.24
C ALA A 119 13.17 7.81 -4.77
N PHE A 120 13.35 6.59 -4.24
CA PHE A 120 14.65 6.11 -3.77
C PHE A 120 15.56 5.60 -4.89
N TYR A 121 15.02 4.85 -5.84
CA TYR A 121 15.81 4.08 -6.79
C TYR A 121 15.86 4.66 -8.19
N GLU A 122 14.90 5.51 -8.58
CA GLU A 122 14.96 6.21 -9.86
C GLU A 122 16.16 7.17 -9.86
N LYS A 123 16.99 7.05 -10.90
CA LYS A 123 18.24 7.81 -11.10
C LYS A 123 18.00 9.18 -11.70
#